data_AF-A0A3Q7GQT9-F1
#
_entry.id   AF-A0A3Q7GQT9-F1
#
_cell.length_a   1.000
_cell.length_b   1.000
_cell.length_c   1.000
_cell.angle_alpha   90.00
_cell.angle_beta   90.00
_cell.angle_gamma   90.00
#
_symmetry.space_group_name_H-M   'P 1'
#
loop_
_entity.id
_entity.type
_entity.pdbx_description
1 polymer ?
#
loop_
_entity_poly.entity_id
_entity_poly.type
_entity_poly.pdbx_seq_one_letter_code
_entity_poly.pdbx_strand_id
1 'polypeptide(L)'
;MEISFQKNVISYFLVCLLCFTQFSSISCEKKVSLTLYYESLCPYCSNFIVNYLPKIFKNGMIDIVDFKLVPWGNTKLQPDNTFKCQHGKDECILDTVEACAIDAWPDLSEHFPFIYCVESLVYHKNYTQWETCFEKLNLKKKLVTDCVLSGRGNELELQYAAETNALQPPHKYVPWVVVDGQPLYDDYMDFISFICKAYKGTTPVPSCSSSINVIKIGRKFNPFCLKQTAMSKLSTHGPAECFLDTVEACALDVWPNLNEHFPFIHCVESLIYHKNYTQWETCFEKLNLRKKLVTDCVGSDRGKELELRHAAETPPHKFVPWVVVDGQPLYTDYREFISYICKAYKGTAPIPGCSSSDSISFTSKLSTISSTITSFVAQRVKLAASA
;
A
#
# COMPACT_ATOMS: atom_id res chain seq x y z
N MET A 1 56.60 -13.70 -65.07
CA MET A 1 56.24 -12.57 -64.18
C MET A 1 54.83 -12.16 -64.56
N GLU A 2 53.96 -11.84 -63.59
CA GLU A 2 52.52 -11.61 -63.79
C GLU A 2 51.79 -12.90 -64.18
N ILE A 3 51.33 -13.75 -63.26
CA ILE A 3 49.88 -13.88 -62.97
C ILE A 3 49.64 -14.55 -61.59
N SER A 4 50.69 -15.03 -60.89
CA SER A 4 50.54 -15.79 -59.64
C SER A 4 50.41 -14.94 -58.36
N PHE A 5 50.51 -13.61 -58.44
CA PHE A 5 50.57 -12.74 -57.24
C PHE A 5 49.23 -12.07 -56.88
N GLN A 6 48.20 -12.15 -57.74
CA GLN A 6 46.91 -11.49 -57.49
C GLN A 6 45.83 -12.35 -56.83
N LYS A 7 45.98 -13.67 -56.76
CA LYS A 7 44.92 -14.52 -56.15
C LYS A 7 45.01 -14.64 -54.63
N ASN A 8 46.19 -14.45 -54.04
CA ASN A 8 46.35 -14.60 -52.59
C ASN A 8 46.02 -13.34 -51.79
N VAL A 9 46.15 -12.14 -52.36
CA VAL A 9 45.87 -10.89 -51.62
C VAL A 9 44.37 -10.63 -51.46
N ILE A 10 43.56 -11.05 -52.45
CA ILE A 10 42.09 -10.91 -52.40
C ILE A 10 41.47 -11.87 -51.37
N SER A 11 42.09 -13.03 -51.14
CA SER A 11 41.60 -14.01 -50.17
C SER A 11 41.82 -13.60 -48.71
N TYR A 12 42.87 -12.83 -48.40
CA TYR A 12 43.12 -12.37 -47.03
C TYR A 12 42.34 -11.11 -46.65
N PHE A 13 41.97 -10.25 -47.62
CA PHE A 13 41.10 -9.10 -47.37
C PHE A 13 39.64 -9.48 -47.10
N LEU A 14 39.13 -10.54 -47.75
CA LEU A 14 37.77 -11.06 -47.52
C LEU A 14 37.62 -11.78 -46.17
N VAL A 15 38.67 -12.39 -45.64
CA VAL A 15 38.63 -13.01 -44.30
C VAL A 15 38.70 -11.95 -43.19
N CYS A 16 39.39 -10.82 -43.43
CA CYS A 16 39.48 -9.74 -42.43
C CYS A 16 38.19 -8.89 -42.37
N LEU A 17 37.48 -8.69 -43.48
CA LEU A 17 36.17 -8.00 -43.49
C LEU A 17 35.02 -8.85 -42.93
N LEU A 18 35.15 -10.17 -42.87
CA LEU A 18 34.15 -11.06 -42.25
C LEU A 18 34.33 -11.24 -40.73
N CYS A 19 35.45 -10.78 -40.15
CA CYS A 19 35.65 -10.79 -38.69
C CYS A 19 35.21 -9.51 -37.97
N PHE A 20 34.84 -8.44 -38.69
CA PHE A 20 34.47 -7.15 -38.07
C PHE A 20 32.96 -6.90 -37.92
N THR A 21 32.09 -7.86 -38.26
CA THR A 21 30.62 -7.65 -38.22
C THR A 21 29.88 -8.50 -37.19
N GLN A 22 30.58 -9.16 -36.27
CA GLN A 22 29.95 -9.88 -35.15
C GLN A 22 30.41 -9.36 -33.79
N PHE A 23 30.44 -8.03 -33.62
CA PHE A 23 30.10 -7.50 -32.31
C PHE A 23 28.58 -7.48 -32.23
N SER A 24 27.98 -8.61 -31.88
CA SER A 24 26.65 -8.58 -31.29
C SER A 24 26.73 -7.59 -30.14
N SER A 25 26.05 -6.46 -30.27
CA SER A 25 25.81 -5.58 -29.14
C SER A 25 25.25 -6.47 -28.04
N ILE A 26 26.01 -6.67 -26.96
CA ILE A 26 25.47 -7.19 -25.71
C ILE A 26 24.44 -6.14 -25.32
N SER A 27 23.19 -6.37 -25.73
CA SER A 27 22.06 -5.59 -25.26
C SER A 27 21.99 -5.89 -23.79
N CYS A 28 22.56 -5.02 -22.96
CA CYS A 28 22.23 -4.96 -21.54
C CYS A 28 20.72 -4.69 -21.52
N GLU A 29 19.95 -5.76 -21.35
CA GLU A 29 18.51 -5.71 -21.35
C GLU A 29 18.12 -4.77 -20.21
N LYS A 30 17.59 -3.59 -20.57
CA LYS A 30 17.34 -2.53 -19.61
C LYS A 30 16.32 -3.03 -18.60
N LYS A 31 16.75 -3.24 -17.36
CA LYS A 31 15.87 -3.58 -16.24
C LYS A 31 14.84 -2.47 -16.01
N VAL A 32 13.66 -2.85 -15.54
CA VAL A 32 12.62 -1.91 -15.12
C VAL A 32 13.00 -1.34 -13.76
N SER A 33 13.10 -0.01 -13.64
CA SER A 33 13.33 0.61 -12.34
C SER A 33 12.09 0.48 -11.46
N LEU A 34 12.25 -0.03 -10.24
CA LEU A 34 11.26 -0.01 -9.17
C LEU A 34 11.85 0.78 -8.01
N THR A 35 11.12 1.76 -7.49
CA THR A 35 11.55 2.50 -6.30
C THR A 35 10.41 2.58 -5.31
N LEU A 36 10.70 2.25 -4.05
CA LEU A 36 9.77 2.37 -2.93
C LEU A 36 10.27 3.47 -1.99
N TYR A 37 9.50 4.53 -1.84
CA TYR A 37 9.67 5.53 -0.79
C TYR A 37 8.71 5.19 0.36
N TYR A 38 9.24 5.05 1.57
CA TYR A 38 8.50 4.51 2.70
C TYR A 38 8.99 5.06 4.05
N GLU A 39 8.29 4.72 5.12
CA GLU A 39 8.62 5.02 6.51
C GLU A 39 8.51 3.73 7.31
N SER A 40 9.49 3.49 8.18
CA SER A 40 9.64 2.24 8.93
C SER A 40 8.52 1.95 9.94
N LEU A 41 7.77 2.95 10.43
CA LEU A 41 6.62 2.72 11.33
C LEU A 41 5.26 2.91 10.65
N CYS A 42 5.23 3.13 9.34
CA CYS A 42 3.97 3.23 8.61
C CYS A 42 3.31 1.84 8.43
N PRO A 43 2.05 1.66 8.86
CA PRO A 43 1.35 0.38 8.72
C PRO A 43 1.17 -0.09 7.26
N TYR A 44 0.99 0.84 6.32
CA TYR A 44 0.84 0.51 4.90
C TYR A 44 2.19 0.16 4.26
N CYS A 45 3.27 0.81 4.67
CA CYS A 45 4.65 0.51 4.23
C CYS A 45 5.08 -0.89 4.66
N SER A 46 5.00 -1.17 5.97
CA SER A 46 5.31 -2.48 6.53
C SER A 46 4.48 -3.60 5.90
N ASN A 47 3.17 -3.40 5.72
CA ASN A 47 2.31 -4.34 5.01
C ASN A 47 2.76 -4.58 3.56
N PHE A 48 3.13 -3.52 2.84
CA PHE A 48 3.62 -3.64 1.46
C PHE A 48 4.92 -4.44 1.40
N ILE A 49 5.90 -4.10 2.24
CA ILE A 49 7.21 -4.75 2.31
C ILE A 49 7.10 -6.22 2.72
N VAL A 50 6.17 -6.55 3.63
CA VAL A 50 6.02 -7.92 4.15
C VAL A 50 5.15 -8.80 3.26
N ASN A 51 4.04 -8.28 2.73
CA ASN A 51 3.01 -9.11 2.08
C ASN A 51 2.96 -9.00 0.54
N TYR A 52 3.54 -7.95 -0.04
CA TYR A 52 3.44 -7.70 -1.49
C TYR A 52 4.80 -7.76 -2.17
N LEU A 53 5.76 -7.01 -1.64
CA LEU A 53 7.10 -6.89 -2.20
C LEU A 53 7.83 -8.23 -2.36
N PRO A 54 7.73 -9.22 -1.45
CA PRO A 54 8.47 -10.48 -1.58
C PRO A 54 8.10 -11.29 -2.84
N LYS A 55 6.98 -10.96 -3.49
CA LYS A 55 6.57 -11.60 -4.74
C LYS A 55 7.61 -11.42 -5.85
N ILE A 56 8.38 -10.34 -5.87
CA ILE A 56 9.39 -10.13 -6.92
C ILE A 56 10.54 -11.15 -6.84
N PHE A 57 10.87 -11.62 -5.63
CA PHE A 57 11.94 -12.59 -5.39
C PHE A 57 11.49 -14.03 -5.67
N LYS A 58 10.20 -14.33 -5.55
CA LYS A 58 9.66 -15.68 -5.75
C LYS A 58 9.37 -16.01 -7.23
N ASN A 59 9.25 -14.99 -8.07
CA ASN A 59 8.64 -15.09 -9.38
C ASN A 59 9.62 -14.84 -10.56
N GLY A 60 10.93 -14.79 -10.28
CA GLY A 60 11.96 -14.47 -11.27
C GLY A 60 11.92 -13.00 -11.76
N MET A 61 11.12 -12.15 -11.12
CA MET A 61 10.99 -10.74 -11.49
C MET A 61 12.19 -9.92 -11.06
N ILE A 62 12.87 -10.33 -10.00
CA ILE A 62 14.08 -9.67 -9.50
C ILE A 62 15.19 -9.57 -10.56
N ASP A 63 15.21 -10.50 -11.53
CA ASP A 63 16.21 -10.50 -12.61
C ASP A 63 15.99 -9.36 -13.61
N ILE A 64 14.75 -8.90 -13.76
CA ILE A 64 14.35 -7.86 -14.71
C ILE A 64 14.06 -6.52 -14.05
N VAL A 65 14.18 -6.42 -12.73
CA VAL A 65 13.92 -5.22 -11.94
C VAL A 65 15.21 -4.67 -11.35
N ASP A 66 15.38 -3.36 -11.44
CA ASP A 66 16.35 -2.59 -10.65
C ASP A 66 15.61 -1.96 -9.48
N PHE A 67 15.70 -2.57 -8.30
CA PHE A 67 14.88 -2.20 -7.13
C PHE A 67 15.66 -1.36 -6.13
N LYS A 68 15.10 -0.21 -5.77
CA LYS A 68 15.63 0.73 -4.80
C LYS A 68 14.64 0.99 -3.65
N LEU A 69 15.18 1.03 -2.43
CA LEU A 69 14.47 1.39 -1.20
C LEU A 69 14.91 2.78 -0.73
N VAL A 70 13.96 3.59 -0.28
CA VAL A 70 14.18 4.95 0.23
C VAL A 70 13.41 5.12 1.55
N PRO A 71 14.03 4.79 2.70
CA PRO A 71 13.44 5.02 4.02
C PRO A 71 13.55 6.52 4.37
N TRP A 72 12.45 7.26 4.25
CA TRP A 72 12.34 8.67 4.65
C TRP A 72 10.87 9.09 4.65
N GLY A 73 10.18 8.84 3.54
CA GLY A 73 8.76 9.12 3.34
C GLY A 73 8.34 10.55 3.65
N ASN A 74 7.40 10.71 4.59
CA ASN A 74 6.86 12.01 4.99
C ASN A 74 7.65 12.67 6.14
N THR A 75 8.84 12.17 6.47
CA THR A 75 9.73 12.79 7.45
C THR A 75 10.02 14.24 7.04
N LYS A 76 10.00 15.14 8.04
CA LYS A 76 10.24 16.57 7.82
C LYS A 76 11.57 17.02 8.39
N LEU A 77 12.42 17.56 7.52
CA LEU A 77 13.61 18.29 7.93
C LEU A 77 13.21 19.58 8.67
N GLN A 78 13.68 19.73 9.90
CA GLN A 78 13.47 20.91 10.74
C GLN A 78 14.58 21.95 10.52
N PRO A 79 14.36 23.23 10.88
CA PRO A 79 15.36 24.30 10.72
C PRO A 79 16.68 24.07 11.47
N ASP A 80 16.67 23.25 12.53
CA ASP A 80 17.84 22.87 13.32
C ASP A 80 18.56 21.61 12.77
N ASN A 81 18.23 21.20 11.54
CA ASN A 81 18.70 19.98 10.88
C ASN A 81 18.31 18.68 11.59
N THR A 82 17.30 18.71 12.47
CA THR A 82 16.71 17.49 13.02
C THR A 82 15.58 16.96 12.15
N PHE A 83 15.25 15.68 12.32
CA PHE A 83 14.18 15.02 11.57
C PHE A 83 12.92 14.89 12.45
N LYS A 84 11.77 15.23 11.87
CA LYS A 84 10.47 15.04 12.51
C LYS A 84 9.69 13.91 11.84
N CYS A 85 9.73 12.79 12.57
CA CYS A 85 8.96 11.56 12.43
C CYS A 85 7.44 11.78 12.35
N GLN A 86 6.63 11.09 11.54
CA GLN A 86 5.17 11.07 11.76
C GLN A 86 4.80 10.21 12.96
N HIS A 87 5.48 9.08 13.12
CA HIS A 87 5.23 8.09 14.16
C HIS A 87 6.21 8.21 15.34
N GLY A 88 6.87 9.36 15.47
CA GLY A 88 7.73 9.71 16.60
C GLY A 88 9.20 9.33 16.40
N LYS A 89 9.95 9.30 17.52
CA LYS A 89 11.41 9.14 17.49
C LYS A 89 11.86 7.76 17.03
N ASP A 90 11.10 6.72 17.36
CA ASP A 90 11.43 5.34 16.99
C ASP A 90 11.41 5.14 15.47
N GLU A 91 10.51 5.81 14.75
CA GLU A 91 10.50 5.84 13.28
C GLU A 91 11.78 6.46 12.74
N CYS A 92 12.15 7.66 13.20
CA CYS A 92 13.38 8.29 12.72
C CYS A 92 14.63 7.44 12.98
N ILE A 93 14.67 6.72 14.11
CA ILE A 93 15.75 5.79 14.42
C ILE A 93 15.75 4.63 13.43
N LEU A 94 14.59 4.02 13.17
CA LEU A 94 14.47 2.87 12.28
C LEU A 94 14.70 3.24 10.81
N ASP A 95 14.22 4.40 10.35
CA ASP A 95 14.54 4.94 9.01
C ASP A 95 16.06 5.08 8.85
N THR A 96 16.74 5.68 9.83
CA THR A 96 18.20 5.80 9.84
C THR A 96 18.91 4.43 9.88
N VAL A 97 18.38 3.47 10.64
CA VAL A 97 18.93 2.10 10.72
C VAL A 97 18.82 1.39 9.38
N GLU A 98 17.69 1.53 8.69
CA GLU A 98 17.45 0.93 7.38
C GLU A 98 18.28 1.62 6.29
N ALA A 99 18.42 2.95 6.35
CA ALA A 99 19.34 3.70 5.50
C ALA A 99 20.79 3.20 5.67
N CYS A 100 21.24 3.03 6.92
CA CYS A 100 22.55 2.48 7.22
C CYS A 100 22.71 1.02 6.82
N ALA A 101 21.64 0.21 6.82
CA ALA A 101 21.67 -1.15 6.31
C ALA A 101 21.87 -1.20 4.79
N ILE A 102 21.19 -0.31 4.04
CA ILE A 102 21.39 -0.17 2.58
C ILE A 102 22.82 0.27 2.27
N ASP A 103 23.37 1.21 3.03
CA ASP A 103 24.74 1.68 2.85
C ASP A 103 25.80 0.63 3.21
N ALA A 104 25.58 -0.11 4.32
CA ALA A 104 26.48 -1.17 4.76
C ALA A 104 26.47 -2.39 3.82
N TRP A 105 25.33 -2.67 3.19
CA TRP A 105 25.11 -3.81 2.31
C TRP A 105 24.46 -3.37 0.99
N PRO A 106 25.23 -2.79 0.05
CA PRO A 106 24.67 -2.21 -1.18
C PRO A 106 23.92 -3.21 -2.07
N ASP A 107 24.26 -4.50 -1.98
CA ASP A 107 23.56 -5.56 -2.69
C ASP A 107 22.17 -5.79 -2.10
N LEU A 108 21.14 -5.66 -2.94
CA LEU A 108 19.74 -5.83 -2.55
C LEU A 108 19.45 -7.16 -1.85
N SER A 109 20.10 -8.24 -2.29
CA SER A 109 19.96 -9.56 -1.66
C SER A 109 20.51 -9.61 -0.23
N GLU A 110 21.33 -8.65 0.19
CA GLU A 110 21.91 -8.58 1.52
C GLU A 110 21.16 -7.61 2.44
N HIS A 111 20.83 -6.39 2.00
CA HIS A 111 20.09 -5.45 2.86
C HIS A 111 18.60 -5.75 2.97
N PHE A 112 17.96 -6.26 1.90
CA PHE A 112 16.51 -6.48 1.91
C PHE A 112 16.05 -7.47 2.98
N PRO A 113 16.72 -8.62 3.22
CA PRO A 113 16.35 -9.52 4.32
C PRO A 113 16.32 -8.83 5.70
N PHE A 114 17.26 -7.91 5.95
CA PHE A 114 17.29 -7.15 7.19
C PHE A 114 16.10 -6.20 7.30
N ILE A 115 15.86 -5.39 6.27
CA ILE A 115 14.71 -4.46 6.21
C ILE A 115 13.40 -5.25 6.35
N TYR A 116 13.23 -6.34 5.60
CA TYR A 116 12.06 -7.22 5.71
C TYR A 116 11.84 -7.74 7.14
N CYS A 117 12.93 -8.10 7.85
CA CYS A 117 12.83 -8.55 9.23
C CYS A 117 12.37 -7.43 10.18
N VAL A 118 12.92 -6.23 10.04
CA VAL A 118 12.53 -5.05 10.83
C VAL A 118 11.07 -4.71 10.55
N GLU A 119 10.69 -4.58 9.29
CA GLU A 119 9.32 -4.27 8.85
C GLU A 119 8.31 -5.37 9.22
N SER A 120 8.73 -6.63 9.30
CA SER A 120 7.90 -7.71 9.84
C SER A 120 7.62 -7.51 11.33
N LEU A 121 8.61 -7.07 12.11
CA LEU A 121 8.39 -6.73 13.51
C LEU A 121 7.47 -5.52 13.65
N VAL A 122 7.59 -4.51 12.78
CA VAL A 122 6.67 -3.37 12.72
C VAL A 122 5.24 -3.82 12.42
N TYR A 123 5.05 -4.62 11.37
CA TYR A 123 3.76 -5.17 10.98
C TYR A 123 3.09 -5.94 12.13
N HIS A 124 3.86 -6.71 12.90
CA HIS A 124 3.40 -7.45 14.07
C HIS A 124 3.44 -6.65 15.39
N LYS A 125 3.70 -5.34 15.33
CA LYS A 125 3.71 -4.42 16.49
C LYS A 125 4.75 -4.75 17.57
N ASN A 126 5.87 -5.34 17.16
CA ASN A 126 7.02 -5.74 17.99
C ASN A 126 8.33 -5.02 17.57
N TYR A 127 8.24 -3.85 16.94
CA TYR A 127 9.38 -3.13 16.34
C TYR A 127 10.50 -2.79 17.33
N THR A 128 10.23 -2.72 18.63
CA THR A 128 11.26 -2.54 19.68
C THR A 128 12.30 -3.67 19.71
N GLN A 129 11.99 -4.82 19.11
CA GLN A 129 12.87 -5.98 19.00
C GLN A 129 13.67 -6.00 17.69
N TRP A 130 13.74 -4.90 16.94
CA TRP A 130 14.39 -4.83 15.62
C TRP A 130 15.83 -5.35 15.63
N GLU A 131 16.59 -5.15 16.71
CA GLU A 131 17.97 -5.64 16.82
C GLU A 131 18.08 -7.17 16.73
N THR A 132 17.01 -7.91 17.07
CA THR A 132 16.98 -9.37 16.92
C THR A 132 17.16 -9.82 15.47
N CYS A 133 16.94 -8.93 14.50
CA CYS A 133 17.15 -9.21 13.07
C CYS A 133 18.62 -9.46 12.73
N PHE A 134 19.58 -8.86 13.45
CA PHE A 134 20.99 -9.15 13.24
C PHE A 134 21.31 -10.62 13.55
N GLU A 135 20.83 -11.12 14.69
CA GLU A 135 21.06 -12.50 15.13
C GLU A 135 20.33 -13.50 14.22
N LYS A 136 19.05 -13.24 13.91
CA LYS A 136 18.22 -14.10 13.05
C LYS A 136 18.81 -14.30 11.66
N LEU A 137 19.48 -13.28 11.13
CA LEU A 137 20.04 -13.29 9.78
C LEU A 137 21.56 -13.50 9.76
N ASN A 138 22.18 -13.67 10.93
CA ASN A 138 23.63 -13.79 11.09
C ASN A 138 24.41 -12.60 10.45
N LEU A 139 23.90 -11.38 10.65
CA LEU A 139 24.45 -10.14 10.10
C LEU A 139 25.33 -9.42 11.14
N LYS A 140 26.39 -8.76 10.64
CA LYS A 140 27.32 -8.00 11.49
C LYS A 140 26.71 -6.67 11.93
N LYS A 141 26.12 -6.64 13.13
CA LYS A 141 25.54 -5.44 13.77
C LYS A 141 26.43 -4.19 13.69
N LYS A 142 27.76 -4.37 13.86
CA LYS A 142 28.73 -3.28 13.91
C LYS A 142 28.68 -2.35 12.70
N LEU A 143 28.46 -2.88 11.49
CA LEU A 143 28.46 -2.07 10.27
C LEU A 143 27.32 -1.03 10.29
N VAL A 144 26.13 -1.45 10.70
CA VAL A 144 24.96 -0.57 10.79
C VAL A 144 25.08 0.36 12.00
N THR A 145 25.51 -0.14 13.17
CA THR A 145 25.62 0.70 14.37
C THR A 145 26.70 1.77 14.23
N ASP A 146 27.84 1.47 13.59
CA ASP A 146 28.89 2.47 13.36
C ASP A 146 28.39 3.57 12.41
N CYS A 147 27.59 3.22 11.39
CA CYS A 147 26.96 4.20 10.51
C CYS A 147 25.99 5.13 11.27
N VAL A 148 25.14 4.57 12.15
CA VAL A 148 24.21 5.36 12.97
C VAL A 148 24.97 6.29 13.94
N LEU A 149 26.02 5.78 14.60
CA LEU A 149 26.74 6.52 15.64
C LEU A 149 27.75 7.54 15.11
N SER A 150 28.26 7.36 13.89
CA SER A 150 29.27 8.25 13.29
C SER A 150 28.70 9.54 12.68
N GLY A 151 27.37 9.64 12.55
CA GLY A 151 26.69 10.72 11.84
C GLY A 151 26.46 10.43 10.35
N ARG A 152 27.05 9.35 9.80
CA ARG A 152 26.80 8.91 8.43
C ARG A 152 25.32 8.60 8.17
N GLY A 153 24.61 8.05 9.16
CA GLY A 153 23.16 7.86 9.08
C GLY A 153 22.40 9.16 8.79
N ASN A 154 22.75 10.26 9.45
CA ASN A 154 22.12 11.57 9.19
C ASN A 154 22.46 12.10 7.79
N GLU A 155 23.67 11.85 7.29
CA GLU A 155 24.05 12.23 5.92
C GLU A 155 23.21 11.46 4.88
N LEU A 156 22.98 10.17 5.10
CA LEU A 156 22.13 9.32 4.25
C LEU A 156 20.67 9.80 4.27
N GLU A 157 20.13 10.08 5.47
CA GLU A 157 18.78 10.62 5.63
C GLU A 157 18.61 11.96 4.92
N LEU A 158 19.61 12.87 4.96
CA LEU A 158 19.58 14.11 4.19
C LEU A 158 19.58 13.87 2.67
N GLN A 159 20.28 12.85 2.19
CA GLN A 159 20.26 12.45 0.78
C GLN A 159 18.89 11.92 0.38
N TYR A 160 18.29 11.04 1.19
CA TYR A 160 16.93 10.54 0.95
C TYR A 160 15.87 11.63 1.07
N ALA A 161 16.04 12.60 1.96
CA ALA A 161 15.21 13.80 2.02
C ALA A 161 15.28 14.59 0.71
N ALA A 162 16.49 14.86 0.21
CA ALA A 162 16.68 15.60 -1.03
C ALA A 162 16.07 14.85 -2.23
N GLU A 163 16.27 13.54 -2.31
CA GLU A 163 15.68 12.70 -3.35
C GLU A 163 14.15 12.67 -3.29
N THR A 164 13.58 12.44 -2.11
CA THR A 164 12.14 12.34 -1.90
C THR A 164 11.44 13.69 -2.17
N ASN A 165 12.07 14.80 -1.79
CA ASN A 165 11.57 16.16 -2.07
C ASN A 165 11.68 16.54 -3.56
N ALA A 166 12.58 15.91 -4.31
CA ALA A 166 12.75 16.14 -5.74
C ALA A 166 11.75 15.36 -6.61
N LEU A 167 10.92 14.48 -6.02
CA LEU A 167 9.91 13.72 -6.75
C LEU A 167 8.98 14.63 -7.56
N GLN A 168 8.73 14.23 -8.80
CA GLN A 168 7.80 14.90 -9.71
C GLN A 168 6.80 13.88 -10.28
N PRO A 169 5.51 13.96 -9.91
CA PRO A 169 4.95 14.86 -8.90
C PRO A 169 5.45 14.53 -7.48
N PRO A 170 5.39 15.48 -6.53
CA PRO A 170 5.65 15.20 -5.13
C PRO A 170 4.77 14.05 -4.62
N HIS A 171 5.33 13.19 -3.78
CA HIS A 171 4.56 12.13 -3.13
C HIS A 171 3.46 12.75 -2.24
N LYS A 172 2.31 12.08 -2.16
CA LYS A 172 1.15 12.54 -1.38
C LYS A 172 0.94 11.75 -0.09
N TYR A 173 1.51 10.56 -0.03
CA TYR A 173 1.42 9.58 1.05
C TYR A 173 2.55 8.57 0.88
N VAL A 174 2.68 7.65 1.84
CA VAL A 174 3.52 6.47 1.73
C VAL A 174 2.72 5.20 2.03
N PRO A 175 3.06 4.04 1.44
CA PRO A 175 4.18 3.80 0.52
C PRO A 175 3.97 4.49 -0.82
N TRP A 176 5.02 5.11 -1.35
CA TRP A 176 5.02 5.72 -2.68
C TRP A 176 5.86 4.86 -3.62
N VAL A 177 5.18 4.12 -4.50
CA VAL A 177 5.82 3.17 -5.42
C VAL A 177 5.91 3.77 -6.81
N VAL A 178 7.11 3.72 -7.39
CA VAL A 178 7.42 4.24 -8.72
C VAL A 178 7.96 3.11 -9.59
N VAL A 179 7.36 2.91 -10.76
CA VAL A 179 7.79 1.92 -11.77
C VAL A 179 8.10 2.64 -13.07
N ASP A 180 9.33 2.49 -13.60
CA ASP A 180 9.83 3.18 -14.80
C ASP A 180 9.54 4.69 -14.80
N GLY A 181 9.77 5.34 -13.65
CA GLY A 181 9.50 6.76 -13.42
C GLY A 181 8.02 7.14 -13.26
N GLN A 182 7.09 6.18 -13.31
CA GLN A 182 5.65 6.42 -13.12
C GLN A 182 5.23 6.08 -11.69
N PRO A 183 4.73 7.05 -10.90
CA PRO A 183 4.11 6.73 -9.61
C PRO A 183 2.83 5.94 -9.83
N LEU A 184 2.66 4.89 -9.03
CA LEU A 184 1.51 3.97 -9.16
C LEU A 184 0.26 4.47 -8.44
N TYR A 185 0.41 5.48 -7.58
CA TYR A 185 -0.65 5.92 -6.67
C TYR A 185 -1.24 4.71 -5.95
N ASP A 186 -2.55 4.52 -6.04
CA ASP A 186 -3.27 3.55 -5.24
C ASP A 186 -3.29 2.15 -5.86
N ASP A 187 -2.83 2.05 -7.12
CA ASP A 187 -2.53 0.79 -7.78
C ASP A 187 -1.16 0.22 -7.33
N TYR A 188 -0.50 0.81 -6.32
CA TYR A 188 0.82 0.36 -5.87
C TYR A 188 0.89 -1.13 -5.47
N MET A 189 -0.23 -1.71 -5.01
CA MET A 189 -0.32 -3.14 -4.72
C MET A 189 -0.28 -4.03 -5.97
N ASP A 190 -0.61 -3.49 -7.14
CA ASP A 190 -0.56 -4.14 -8.46
C ASP A 190 0.74 -3.83 -9.23
N PHE A 191 1.79 -3.34 -8.54
CA PHE A 191 3.09 -3.01 -9.13
C PHE A 191 3.69 -4.07 -10.05
N ILE A 192 3.37 -5.35 -9.83
CA ILE A 192 3.73 -6.49 -10.67
C ILE A 192 3.23 -6.30 -12.12
N SER A 193 1.97 -5.93 -12.30
CA SER A 193 1.38 -5.70 -13.63
C SER A 193 2.04 -4.52 -14.33
N PHE A 194 2.40 -3.47 -13.58
CA PHE A 194 3.12 -2.31 -14.11
C PHE A 194 4.55 -2.65 -14.53
N ILE A 195 5.26 -3.47 -13.74
CA ILE A 195 6.60 -3.99 -14.11
C ILE A 195 6.49 -4.76 -15.43
N CYS A 196 5.53 -5.68 -15.54
CA CYS A 196 5.32 -6.46 -16.75
C CYS A 196 5.01 -5.59 -17.97
N LYS A 197 4.23 -4.52 -17.80
CA LYS A 197 3.91 -3.58 -18.88
C LYS A 197 5.12 -2.73 -19.28
N ALA A 198 5.97 -2.36 -18.33
CA ALA A 198 7.15 -1.54 -18.56
C ALA A 198 8.34 -2.34 -19.12
N TYR A 199 8.40 -3.64 -18.84
CA TYR A 199 9.47 -4.52 -19.29
C TYR A 199 9.46 -4.67 -20.82
N LYS A 200 10.58 -4.29 -21.45
CA LYS A 200 10.80 -4.36 -22.90
C LYS A 200 11.80 -5.44 -23.31
N GLY A 201 12.23 -6.25 -22.36
CA GLY A 201 13.16 -7.33 -22.61
C GLY A 201 12.50 -8.55 -23.25
N THR A 202 13.36 -9.41 -23.74
CA THR A 202 13.11 -10.68 -24.42
C THR A 202 13.09 -11.87 -23.45
N THR A 203 13.63 -11.74 -22.24
CA THR A 203 13.60 -12.81 -21.22
C THR A 203 12.16 -13.04 -20.75
N PRO A 204 11.57 -14.23 -20.99
CA PRO A 204 10.21 -14.50 -20.54
C PRO A 204 10.14 -14.51 -19.02
N VAL A 205 9.22 -13.73 -18.45
CA VAL A 205 8.95 -13.71 -17.01
C VAL A 205 7.62 -14.42 -16.74
N PRO A 206 7.61 -15.58 -16.05
CA PRO A 206 6.39 -16.37 -15.84
C PRO A 206 5.22 -15.58 -15.27
N SER A 207 5.49 -14.62 -14.38
CA SER A 207 4.45 -13.78 -13.78
C SER A 207 3.89 -12.70 -14.70
N CYS A 208 4.53 -12.40 -15.83
CA CYS A 208 3.98 -11.54 -16.89
C CYS A 208 3.16 -12.32 -17.93
N SER A 209 3.32 -13.65 -17.99
CA SER A 209 2.62 -14.54 -18.91
C SER A 209 1.23 -14.96 -18.43
N SER A 210 0.86 -14.59 -17.20
CA SER A 210 -0.52 -14.72 -16.71
C SER A 210 -1.36 -13.63 -17.38
N SER A 211 -1.83 -13.92 -18.59
CA SER A 211 -2.83 -13.15 -19.31
C SER A 211 -3.84 -12.60 -18.30
N ILE A 212 -3.97 -11.27 -18.24
CA ILE A 212 -5.07 -10.62 -17.55
C ILE A 212 -6.33 -11.05 -18.30
N ASN A 213 -6.89 -12.21 -17.93
CA ASN A 213 -8.30 -12.49 -18.09
C ASN A 213 -8.99 -11.52 -17.15
N VAL A 214 -9.11 -10.26 -17.59
CA VAL A 214 -10.22 -9.42 -17.17
C VAL A 214 -11.42 -10.25 -17.56
N ILE A 215 -11.97 -10.99 -16.60
CA ILE A 215 -13.30 -11.51 -16.72
C ILE A 215 -14.12 -10.25 -16.98
N LYS A 216 -14.49 -10.04 -18.25
CA LYS A 216 -15.61 -9.19 -18.63
C LYS A 216 -16.80 -9.83 -17.92
N ILE A 217 -17.01 -9.47 -16.66
CA ILE A 217 -18.25 -9.77 -15.96
C ILE A 217 -19.26 -8.90 -16.69
N GLY A 218 -19.91 -9.55 -17.66
CA GLY A 218 -21.01 -9.00 -18.42
C GLY A 218 -22.18 -8.74 -17.49
N ARG A 219 -22.20 -7.56 -16.88
CA ARG A 219 -23.41 -6.78 -16.70
C ARG A 219 -23.06 -5.34 -17.03
N LYS A 220 -23.81 -4.74 -17.96
CA LYS A 220 -23.78 -3.30 -18.22
C LYS A 220 -24.31 -2.56 -17.00
N PHE A 221 -23.55 -2.52 -15.91
CA PHE A 221 -23.67 -1.44 -14.95
C PHE A 221 -22.84 -0.31 -15.49
N ASN A 222 -23.47 0.84 -15.63
CA ASN A 222 -22.86 2.05 -16.17
C ASN A 222 -22.71 3.05 -15.02
N PRO A 223 -22.03 2.69 -13.91
CA PRO A 223 -21.92 3.54 -12.73
C PRO A 223 -21.26 4.85 -13.13
N PHE A 224 -21.76 5.92 -12.53
CA PHE A 224 -21.33 7.29 -12.77
C PHE A 224 -19.80 7.46 -12.66
N CYS A 225 -19.18 6.78 -11.69
CA CYS A 225 -17.72 6.73 -11.48
C CYS A 225 -16.91 6.25 -12.70
N LEU A 226 -17.46 5.37 -13.54
CA LEU A 226 -16.75 4.87 -14.73
C LEU A 226 -16.84 5.82 -15.95
N LYS A 227 -17.76 6.79 -15.93
CA LYS A 227 -17.92 7.77 -17.03
C LYS A 227 -17.18 9.08 -16.79
N GLN A 228 -16.98 9.46 -15.54
CA GLN A 228 -16.44 10.77 -15.19
C GLN A 228 -14.97 10.64 -14.78
N THR A 229 -14.06 10.81 -15.75
CA THR A 229 -12.60 10.82 -15.55
C THR A 229 -12.09 11.79 -14.49
N ALA A 230 -12.92 12.74 -14.02
CA ALA A 230 -12.57 13.65 -12.94
C ALA A 230 -12.78 13.00 -11.56
N MET A 231 -13.91 12.32 -11.32
CA MET A 231 -14.19 11.68 -10.03
C MET A 231 -13.39 10.39 -9.84
N SER A 232 -13.16 9.62 -10.91
CA SER A 232 -12.23 8.49 -10.87
C SER A 232 -10.76 8.91 -10.66
N LYS A 233 -10.44 10.20 -10.80
CA LYS A 233 -9.12 10.77 -10.45
C LYS A 233 -9.08 11.32 -9.02
N LEU A 234 -10.23 11.43 -8.36
CA LEU A 234 -10.37 11.90 -6.98
C LEU A 234 -10.36 10.72 -5.99
N SER A 235 -10.90 9.56 -6.38
CA SER A 235 -10.73 8.31 -5.65
C SER A 235 -9.26 7.93 -5.68
N THR A 236 -8.71 7.68 -4.51
CA THR A 236 -7.39 7.09 -4.35
C THR A 236 -7.40 5.72 -5.04
N HIS A 237 -8.08 4.69 -4.54
CA HIS A 237 -7.98 3.30 -5.01
C HIS A 237 -8.74 2.96 -6.31
N GLY A 238 -8.79 3.92 -7.24
CA GLY A 238 -9.30 3.75 -8.59
C GLY A 238 -10.82 3.60 -8.68
N PRO A 239 -11.34 3.16 -9.83
CA PRO A 239 -12.78 3.14 -10.08
C PRO A 239 -13.56 2.13 -9.23
N ALA A 240 -12.88 1.14 -8.64
CA ALA A 240 -13.50 0.16 -7.76
C ALA A 240 -13.86 0.78 -6.40
N GLU A 241 -12.99 1.61 -5.84
CA GLU A 241 -13.27 2.39 -4.62
C GLU A 241 -14.47 3.29 -4.84
N CYS A 242 -14.43 4.17 -5.85
CA CYS A 242 -15.56 5.07 -6.14
C CYS A 242 -16.90 4.31 -6.31
N PHE A 243 -16.87 3.12 -6.92
CA PHE A 243 -18.06 2.28 -7.04
C PHE A 243 -18.54 1.76 -5.69
N LEU A 244 -17.64 1.29 -4.82
CA LEU A 244 -17.98 0.76 -3.50
C LEU A 244 -18.39 1.88 -2.53
N ASP A 245 -17.78 3.05 -2.61
CA ASP A 245 -18.23 4.27 -1.91
C ASP A 245 -19.69 4.55 -2.28
N THR A 246 -20.04 4.48 -3.58
CA THR A 246 -21.42 4.68 -4.04
C THR A 246 -22.35 3.60 -3.49
N VAL A 247 -21.90 2.34 -3.40
CA VAL A 247 -22.65 1.23 -2.80
C VAL A 247 -22.97 1.52 -1.33
N GLU A 248 -21.97 1.98 -0.58
CA GLU A 248 -22.11 2.30 0.84
C GLU A 248 -22.95 3.56 1.07
N ALA A 249 -22.79 4.59 0.23
CA ALA A 249 -23.61 5.79 0.25
C ALA A 249 -25.09 5.47 -0.03
N CYS A 250 -25.36 4.61 -1.01
CA CYS A 250 -26.71 4.12 -1.27
C CYS A 250 -27.26 3.27 -0.12
N ALA A 251 -26.43 2.46 0.55
CA ALA A 251 -26.85 1.70 1.72
C ALA A 251 -27.21 2.63 2.90
N LEU A 252 -26.44 3.69 3.14
CA LEU A 252 -26.72 4.73 4.14
C LEU A 252 -28.05 5.46 3.86
N ASP A 253 -28.33 5.78 2.59
CA ASP A 253 -29.58 6.44 2.18
C ASP A 253 -30.81 5.53 2.31
N VAL A 254 -30.67 4.24 1.94
CA VAL A 254 -31.75 3.25 2.03
C VAL A 254 -32.03 2.83 3.47
N TRP A 255 -30.99 2.75 4.30
CA TRP A 255 -31.05 2.29 5.68
C TRP A 255 -30.45 3.33 6.64
N PRO A 256 -31.20 4.39 7.00
CA PRO A 256 -30.67 5.49 7.81
C PRO A 256 -30.34 5.09 9.25
N ASN A 257 -30.85 3.95 9.72
CA ASN A 257 -30.53 3.45 11.06
C ASN A 257 -29.14 2.78 11.08
N LEU A 258 -28.29 3.18 12.03
CA LEU A 258 -26.95 2.61 12.23
C LEU A 258 -26.96 1.09 12.27
N ASN A 259 -27.93 0.48 12.94
CA ASN A 259 -27.99 -0.97 13.09
C ASN A 259 -28.37 -1.72 11.80
N GLU A 260 -28.85 -1.00 10.79
CA GLU A 260 -29.26 -1.57 9.51
C GLU A 260 -28.15 -1.45 8.45
N HIS A 261 -27.54 -0.25 8.29
CA HIS A 261 -26.47 -0.07 7.31
C HIS A 261 -25.11 -0.58 7.80
N PHE A 262 -24.78 -0.45 9.08
CA PHE A 262 -23.42 -0.75 9.57
C PHE A 262 -23.01 -2.21 9.35
N PRO A 263 -23.87 -3.23 9.58
CA PRO A 263 -23.51 -4.61 9.26
C PRO A 263 -23.22 -4.84 7.78
N PHE A 264 -23.94 -4.13 6.90
CA PHE A 264 -23.73 -4.22 5.45
C PHE A 264 -22.41 -3.58 5.05
N ILE A 265 -22.14 -2.34 5.49
CA ILE A 265 -20.87 -1.65 5.27
C ILE A 265 -19.71 -2.51 5.80
N HIS A 266 -19.81 -3.01 7.04
CA HIS A 266 -18.79 -3.88 7.62
C HIS A 266 -18.53 -5.15 6.79
N CYS A 267 -19.57 -5.76 6.23
CA CYS A 267 -19.42 -6.92 5.36
C CYS A 267 -18.70 -6.57 4.05
N VAL A 268 -19.05 -5.43 3.42
CA VAL A 268 -18.41 -4.94 2.21
C VAL A 268 -16.94 -4.62 2.49
N GLU A 269 -16.66 -3.87 3.56
CA GLU A 269 -15.30 -3.53 4.01
C GLU A 269 -14.45 -4.77 4.35
N SER A 270 -15.05 -5.80 4.95
CA SER A 270 -14.37 -7.07 5.19
C SER A 270 -13.99 -7.76 3.87
N LEU A 271 -14.84 -7.71 2.84
CA LEU A 271 -14.52 -8.23 1.52
C LEU A 271 -13.43 -7.40 0.84
N ILE A 272 -13.43 -6.08 0.99
CA ILE A 272 -12.36 -5.19 0.51
C ILE A 272 -11.03 -5.58 1.18
N TYR A 273 -11.01 -5.69 2.50
CA TYR A 273 -9.84 -6.09 3.28
C TYR A 273 -9.27 -7.45 2.82
N HIS A 274 -10.15 -8.41 2.51
CA HIS A 274 -9.77 -9.73 2.01
C HIS A 274 -9.61 -9.82 0.48
N LYS A 275 -9.64 -8.68 -0.25
CA LYS A 275 -9.49 -8.59 -1.71
C LYS A 275 -10.54 -9.36 -2.52
N ASN A 276 -11.70 -9.57 -1.93
CA ASN A 276 -12.86 -10.21 -2.53
C ASN A 276 -13.98 -9.21 -2.82
N TYR A 277 -13.65 -7.94 -3.04
CA TYR A 277 -14.60 -6.83 -3.20
C TYR A 277 -15.60 -7.03 -4.35
N THR A 278 -15.25 -7.80 -5.37
CA THR A 278 -16.18 -8.17 -6.46
C THR A 278 -17.39 -8.99 -5.98
N GLN A 279 -17.29 -9.58 -4.80
CA GLN A 279 -18.34 -10.38 -4.16
C GLN A 279 -19.22 -9.57 -3.20
N TRP A 280 -19.16 -8.23 -3.21
CA TRP A 280 -19.92 -7.37 -2.29
C TRP A 280 -21.42 -7.70 -2.24
N GLU A 281 -22.02 -8.12 -3.34
CA GLU A 281 -23.44 -8.49 -3.39
C GLU A 281 -23.78 -9.70 -2.49
N THR A 282 -22.80 -10.54 -2.13
CA THR A 282 -23.01 -11.66 -1.19
C THR A 282 -23.39 -11.16 0.22
N CYS A 283 -23.10 -9.90 0.55
CA CYS A 283 -23.49 -9.30 1.82
C CYS A 283 -25.01 -9.19 1.99
N PHE A 284 -25.77 -9.02 0.90
CA PHE A 284 -27.23 -8.99 0.99
C PHE A 284 -27.79 -10.35 1.46
N GLU A 285 -27.28 -11.44 0.91
CA GLU A 285 -27.71 -12.79 1.29
C GLU A 285 -27.27 -13.13 2.71
N LYS A 286 -26.02 -12.84 3.07
CA LYS A 286 -25.46 -13.09 4.42
C LYS A 286 -26.24 -12.37 5.52
N LEU A 287 -26.79 -11.19 5.21
CA LEU A 287 -27.47 -10.33 6.19
C LEU A 287 -29.00 -10.33 6.03
N ASN A 288 -29.53 -11.10 5.08
CA ASN A 288 -30.96 -11.12 4.75
C ASN A 288 -31.54 -9.73 4.41
N LEU A 289 -30.81 -8.96 3.59
CA LEU A 289 -31.15 -7.59 3.21
C LEU A 289 -31.71 -7.51 1.78
N ARG A 290 -32.58 -6.52 1.54
CA ARG A 290 -33.17 -6.29 0.22
C ARG A 290 -32.17 -5.62 -0.72
N LYS A 291 -31.60 -6.41 -1.63
CA LYS A 291 -30.65 -5.95 -2.65
C LYS A 291 -31.16 -4.83 -3.56
N LYS A 292 -32.42 -4.92 -4.00
CA LYS A 292 -32.96 -4.08 -5.08
C LYS A 292 -32.82 -2.58 -4.82
N LEU A 293 -33.13 -2.13 -3.59
CA LEU A 293 -33.14 -0.70 -3.26
C LEU A 293 -31.74 -0.08 -3.37
N VAL A 294 -30.72 -0.79 -2.89
CA VAL A 294 -29.33 -0.34 -2.97
C VAL A 294 -28.83 -0.43 -4.43
N THR A 295 -29.08 -1.53 -5.14
CA THR A 295 -28.61 -1.67 -6.52
C THR A 295 -29.26 -0.71 -7.51
N ASP A 296 -30.53 -0.37 -7.30
CA ASP A 296 -31.25 0.62 -8.13
C ASP A 296 -30.66 2.03 -7.91
N CYS A 297 -30.22 2.33 -6.68
CA CYS A 297 -29.57 3.59 -6.35
C CYS A 297 -28.18 3.73 -6.99
N VAL A 298 -27.31 2.70 -6.92
CA VAL A 298 -25.91 2.77 -7.35
C VAL A 298 -25.72 3.19 -8.82
N GLY A 299 -26.63 2.76 -9.69
CA GLY A 299 -26.58 3.07 -11.13
C GLY A 299 -27.32 4.35 -11.53
N SER A 300 -27.89 5.10 -10.58
CA SER A 300 -28.81 6.20 -10.83
C SER A 300 -28.22 7.57 -10.51
N ASP A 301 -28.91 8.64 -10.93
CA ASP A 301 -28.56 10.02 -10.53
C ASP A 301 -28.61 10.20 -9.00
N ARG A 302 -29.42 9.40 -8.29
CA ARG A 302 -29.46 9.42 -6.82
C ARG A 302 -28.13 8.99 -6.21
N GLY A 303 -27.51 7.91 -6.69
CA GLY A 303 -26.21 7.46 -6.21
C GLY A 303 -25.13 8.54 -6.41
N LYS A 304 -25.15 9.21 -7.57
CA LYS A 304 -24.28 10.35 -7.86
C LYS A 304 -24.48 11.52 -6.87
N GLU A 305 -25.72 11.89 -6.59
CA GLU A 305 -26.01 13.00 -5.67
C GLU A 305 -25.53 12.70 -4.25
N LEU A 306 -25.62 11.43 -3.82
CA LEU A 306 -25.14 11.00 -2.50
C LEU A 306 -23.63 11.10 -2.39
N GLU A 307 -22.89 10.66 -3.40
CA GLU A 307 -21.43 10.83 -3.47
C GLU A 307 -21.01 12.30 -3.35
N LEU A 308 -21.64 13.17 -4.14
CA LEU A 308 -21.35 14.61 -4.09
C LEU A 308 -21.70 15.23 -2.73
N ARG A 309 -22.76 14.73 -2.07
CA ARG A 309 -23.13 15.17 -0.72
C ARG A 309 -22.09 14.73 0.30
N HIS A 310 -21.69 13.46 0.31
CA HIS A 310 -20.68 12.95 1.24
C HIS A 310 -19.33 13.64 1.03
N ALA A 311 -18.94 13.89 -0.23
CA ALA A 311 -17.74 14.67 -0.54
C ALA A 311 -17.80 16.10 0.03
N ALA A 312 -18.96 16.75 -0.03
CA ALA A 312 -19.15 18.10 0.53
C ALA A 312 -19.21 18.12 2.07
N GLU A 313 -19.71 17.06 2.70
CA GLU A 313 -19.75 16.89 4.15
C GLU A 313 -18.38 16.49 4.74
N THR A 314 -17.50 15.89 3.92
CA THR A 314 -16.16 15.50 4.34
C THR A 314 -15.27 16.73 4.52
N PRO A 315 -14.83 17.05 5.75
CA PRO A 315 -13.97 18.22 5.98
C PRO A 315 -12.58 18.00 5.36
N PRO A 316 -11.82 19.08 5.10
CA PRO A 316 -10.42 18.97 4.73
C PRO A 316 -9.64 18.18 5.79
N HIS A 317 -8.96 17.13 5.36
CA HIS A 317 -8.23 16.21 6.22
C HIS A 317 -6.85 15.90 5.63
N LYS A 318 -5.93 15.47 6.49
CA LYS A 318 -4.53 15.19 6.08
C LYS A 318 -4.29 13.73 5.72
N PHE A 319 -5.17 12.83 6.17
CA PHE A 319 -5.09 11.38 5.98
C PHE A 319 -6.47 10.77 6.22
N VAL A 320 -6.65 9.53 5.77
CA VAL A 320 -7.80 8.67 6.09
C VAL A 320 -7.36 7.44 6.89
N PRO A 321 -8.20 6.87 7.78
CA PRO A 321 -9.50 7.40 8.18
C PRO A 321 -9.37 8.75 8.90
N TRP A 322 -10.38 9.61 8.79
CA TRP A 322 -10.45 10.88 9.52
C TRP A 322 -11.61 10.84 10.49
N VAL A 323 -11.31 10.57 11.76
CA VAL A 323 -12.33 10.34 12.79
C VAL A 323 -12.56 11.62 13.57
N VAL A 324 -13.83 12.01 13.71
CA VAL A 324 -14.24 13.22 14.41
C VAL A 324 -15.17 12.84 15.57
N VAL A 325 -14.88 13.33 16.77
CA VAL A 325 -15.72 13.18 17.97
C VAL A 325 -16.19 14.56 18.41
N ASP A 326 -17.51 14.81 18.42
CA ASP A 326 -18.11 16.13 18.70
C ASP A 326 -17.49 17.28 17.89
N GLY A 327 -17.24 17.05 16.61
CA GLY A 327 -16.63 18.04 15.71
C GLY A 327 -15.10 18.20 15.86
N GLN A 328 -14.47 17.50 16.81
CA GLN A 328 -13.01 17.53 17.01
C GLN A 328 -12.33 16.32 16.35
N PRO A 329 -11.36 16.55 15.44
CA PRO A 329 -10.62 15.46 14.80
C PRO A 329 -9.67 14.75 15.79
N LEU A 330 -9.63 13.43 15.70
CA LEU A 330 -8.66 12.59 16.41
C LEU A 330 -7.38 12.49 15.57
N TYR A 331 -6.28 13.04 16.09
CA TYR A 331 -4.97 13.06 15.41
C TYR A 331 -4.03 11.91 15.83
N THR A 332 -4.42 11.09 16.81
CA THR A 332 -3.56 10.08 17.43
C THR A 332 -4.13 8.67 17.27
N ASP A 333 -3.24 7.69 17.38
CA ASP A 333 -3.46 6.25 17.53
C ASP A 333 -4.90 5.79 17.86
N TYR A 334 -5.56 5.19 16.88
CA TYR A 334 -6.91 4.63 16.99
C TYR A 334 -7.04 3.51 18.04
N ARG A 335 -5.94 3.00 18.60
CA ARG A 335 -5.96 2.04 19.73
C ARG A 335 -6.67 2.61 20.96
N GLU A 336 -6.71 3.92 21.13
CA GLU A 336 -7.41 4.58 22.25
C GLU A 336 -8.82 5.10 21.88
N PHE A 337 -9.36 4.74 20.72
CA PHE A 337 -10.64 5.27 20.23
C PHE A 337 -11.80 5.17 21.23
N ILE A 338 -11.91 4.04 21.93
CA ILE A 338 -12.93 3.86 22.99
C ILE A 338 -12.69 4.84 24.15
N SER A 339 -11.43 5.03 24.59
CA SER A 339 -11.09 6.01 25.64
C SER A 339 -11.49 7.43 25.24
N TYR A 340 -11.28 7.81 23.98
CA TYR A 340 -11.71 9.11 23.45
C TYR A 340 -13.22 9.29 23.50
N ILE A 341 -13.99 8.29 23.07
CA ILE A 341 -15.47 8.32 23.18
C ILE A 341 -15.88 8.45 24.64
N CYS A 342 -15.30 7.65 25.53
CA CYS A 342 -15.60 7.67 26.96
C CYS A 342 -15.35 9.04 27.59
N LYS A 343 -14.26 9.73 27.22
CA LYS A 343 -13.93 11.08 27.70
C LYS A 343 -14.85 12.16 27.12
N ALA A 344 -15.28 12.01 25.87
CA ALA A 344 -16.16 12.97 25.20
C ALA A 344 -17.61 12.90 25.70
N TYR A 345 -18.05 11.74 26.17
CA TYR A 345 -19.40 11.53 26.64
C TYR A 345 -19.73 12.35 27.91
N LYS A 346 -20.74 13.21 27.81
CA LYS A 346 -21.21 14.09 28.89
C LYS A 346 -22.50 13.60 29.56
N GLY A 347 -23.01 12.44 29.16
CA GLY A 347 -24.25 11.89 29.72
C GLY A 347 -24.05 11.34 31.13
N THR A 348 -25.14 11.22 31.88
CA THR A 348 -25.12 10.77 33.28
C THR A 348 -25.20 9.24 33.42
N ALA A 349 -25.62 8.53 32.38
CA ALA A 349 -25.69 7.07 32.38
C ALA A 349 -24.32 6.46 32.05
N PRO A 350 -23.82 5.49 32.83
CA PRO A 350 -22.54 4.84 32.55
C PRO A 350 -22.60 4.09 31.23
N ILE A 351 -21.56 4.24 30.40
CA ILE A 351 -21.40 3.50 29.14
C ILE A 351 -20.68 2.18 29.42
N PRO A 352 -21.27 1.02 29.09
CA PRO A 352 -20.58 -0.26 29.15
C PRO A 352 -19.30 -0.23 28.30
N GLY A 353 -18.15 -0.46 28.93
CA GLY A 353 -16.83 -0.41 28.27
C GLY A 353 -15.99 0.82 28.60
N CYS A 354 -16.58 1.85 29.23
CA CYS A 354 -15.85 2.97 29.83
C CYS A 354 -15.61 2.68 31.31
N SER A 355 -14.35 2.60 31.77
CA SER A 355 -14.01 2.37 33.18
C SER A 355 -13.23 3.55 33.76
N SER A 356 -13.27 3.73 35.08
CA SER A 356 -12.66 4.89 35.77
C SER A 356 -11.12 4.87 35.84
N SER A 357 -10.44 3.99 35.10
CA SER A 357 -8.97 3.90 35.04
C SER A 357 -8.53 3.35 33.68
N ASP A 358 -8.67 4.14 32.62
CA ASP A 358 -8.41 3.64 31.26
C ASP A 358 -6.93 3.77 30.88
N SER A 359 -6.15 2.77 31.30
CA SER A 359 -5.02 2.22 30.53
C SER A 359 -5.26 0.73 30.33
N ILE A 360 -6.03 0.35 29.30
CA ILE A 360 -6.30 -1.06 28.99
C ILE A 360 -5.87 -1.37 27.56
N SER A 361 -4.88 -2.26 27.46
CA SER A 361 -4.35 -2.86 26.24
C SER A 361 -5.43 -3.56 25.41
N PHE A 362 -5.47 -3.24 24.11
CA PHE A 362 -6.47 -3.66 23.12
C PHE A 362 -6.34 -5.14 22.66
N THR A 363 -5.33 -5.88 23.11
CA THR A 363 -5.04 -7.23 22.57
C THR A 363 -5.96 -8.34 23.09
N SER A 364 -6.65 -8.17 24.22
CA SER A 364 -7.42 -9.25 24.84
C SER A 364 -8.91 -9.32 24.45
N LYS A 365 -9.45 -8.32 23.73
CA LYS A 365 -10.90 -8.21 23.47
C LYS A 365 -11.33 -8.29 22.01
N LEU A 366 -10.43 -8.37 21.02
CA LEU A 366 -10.84 -8.43 19.60
C LEU A 366 -11.60 -9.73 19.25
N SER A 367 -11.23 -10.86 19.86
CA SER A 367 -11.99 -12.12 19.71
C SER A 367 -13.35 -12.06 20.40
N THR A 368 -13.46 -11.28 21.49
CA THR A 368 -14.71 -11.08 22.24
C THR A 368 -15.62 -10.06 21.56
N ILE A 369 -15.08 -8.99 20.97
CA ILE A 369 -15.85 -7.95 20.26
C ILE A 369 -16.30 -8.47 18.89
N SER A 370 -15.46 -9.20 18.15
CA SER A 370 -15.88 -9.89 16.92
C SER A 370 -16.99 -10.91 17.20
N SER A 371 -16.86 -11.72 18.26
CA SER A 371 -17.92 -12.65 18.65
C SER A 371 -19.16 -11.96 19.22
N THR A 372 -19.03 -10.79 19.86
CA THR A 372 -20.17 -9.99 20.36
C THR A 372 -20.88 -9.23 19.25
N ILE A 373 -20.18 -8.69 18.24
CA ILE A 373 -20.79 -8.08 17.06
C ILE A 373 -21.45 -9.17 16.20
N THR A 374 -20.78 -10.30 15.98
CA THR A 374 -21.37 -11.45 15.28
C THR A 374 -22.59 -11.99 16.03
N SER A 375 -22.54 -12.05 17.37
CA SER A 375 -23.66 -12.42 18.25
C SER A 375 -24.79 -11.40 18.21
N PHE A 376 -24.49 -10.10 18.27
CA PHE A 376 -25.47 -9.01 18.23
C PHE A 376 -26.19 -8.95 16.88
N VAL A 377 -25.44 -9.12 15.78
CA VAL A 377 -25.97 -9.25 14.42
C VAL A 377 -26.80 -10.54 14.30
N ALA A 378 -26.32 -11.69 14.78
CA ALA A 378 -27.06 -12.96 14.73
C ALA A 378 -28.34 -12.98 15.60
N GLN A 379 -28.33 -12.31 16.75
CA GLN A 379 -29.46 -12.25 17.68
C GLN A 379 -30.57 -11.33 17.16
N ARG A 380 -30.23 -10.30 16.37
CA ARG A 380 -31.20 -9.37 15.76
C ARG A 380 -31.73 -9.82 14.40
N VAL A 381 -30.97 -10.60 13.62
CA VAL A 381 -31.48 -11.30 12.42
C VAL A 381 -32.65 -12.23 12.78
N LYS A 382 -32.66 -12.84 13.97
CA LYS A 382 -33.81 -13.64 14.46
C LYS A 382 -35.05 -12.80 14.84
N LEU A 383 -34.86 -11.57 15.30
CA LEU A 383 -35.96 -10.67 15.66
C LEU A 383 -36.60 -10.01 14.43
N ALA A 384 -35.83 -9.76 13.36
CA ALA A 384 -36.35 -9.25 12.08
C ALA A 384 -37.04 -10.33 11.23
N ALA A 385 -36.84 -11.62 11.52
CA ALA A 385 -37.51 -12.73 10.85
C ALA A 385 -38.85 -13.14 11.52
N SER A 386 -39.23 -12.47 12.62
CA SER A 386 -40.45 -12.76 13.40
C SER A 386 -41.41 -11.56 13.51
N ALA A 387 -41.17 -10.50 12.73
CA ALA A 387 -42.09 -9.40 12.43
C ALA A 387 -42.28 -9.33 10.91
#